data_AF-A0A7X2BMS9-F1
#
_entry.id   AF-A0A7X2BMS9-F1
#
_cell.length_a   1.000
_cell.length_b   1.000
_cell.length_c   1.000
_cell.angle_alpha   90.00
_cell.angle_beta   90.00
_cell.angle_gamma   90.00
#
_symmetry.space_group_name_H-M   'P 1'
#
loop_
_entity.id
_entity.type
_entity.pdbx_description
1 polymer ?
#
loop_
_entity_poly.entity_id
_entity_poly.type
_entity_poly.pdbx_seq_one_letter_code
_entity_poly.pdbx_strand_id
1 'polypeptide(L)' 'MMLLVAKDGALAPEWLDYPLKGNCVGFRECHVGGDFLLIYRLAVESKQEQIVFVRTGTHADLFEK' A
#
# COMPACT_ATOMS: atom_id res chain seq x y z
N MET A 1 -8.89 -2.92 17.26
CA MET A 1 -9.13 -2.63 15.83
C MET A 1 -8.17 -1.52 15.45
N MET A 2 -7.16 -1.81 14.62
CA MET A 2 -6.16 -0.83 14.20
C MET A 2 -6.46 -0.36 12.78
N LEU A 3 -6.45 0.95 12.57
CA LEU A 3 -6.63 1.56 11.25
C LEU A 3 -5.26 1.66 10.57
N LEU A 4 -5.04 0.86 9.52
CA LEU A 4 -3.72 0.74 8.89
C LEU A 4 -3.46 1.81 7.83
N VAL A 5 -4.45 2.09 6.99
CA VAL A 5 -4.35 3.10 5.93
C VAL A 5 -5.55 4.03 6.08
N ALA A 6 -5.27 5.31 6.29
CA ALA A 6 -6.27 6.37 6.33
C ALA A 6 -5.75 7.57 5.54
N LYS A 7 -6.68 8.24 4.87
CA LYS A 7 -6.47 9.40 4.02
C LYS A 7 -5.48 10.46 4.59
N ASP A 8 -5.57 10.73 5.88
CA ASP A 8 -4.93 11.90 6.51
C ASP A 8 -3.85 11.55 7.56
N GLY A 9 -3.35 10.30 7.57
CA GLY A 9 -2.34 9.86 8.53
C GLY A 9 -1.15 9.20 7.85
N ALA A 10 0.06 9.71 8.09
CA ALA A 10 1.27 8.97 7.76
C ALA A 10 1.25 7.65 8.54
N LEU A 11 1.51 6.53 7.86
CA LEU A 11 1.70 5.26 8.56
C LEU A 11 2.89 5.39 9.52
N ALA A 12 2.81 4.68 10.64
CA ALA A 12 3.97 4.59 11.53
C ALA A 12 5.17 4.01 10.75
N PRO A 13 6.41 4.42 11.06
CA PRO A 13 7.61 3.96 10.35
C PRO A 13 7.75 2.42 10.30
N GLU A 14 7.17 1.73 11.28
CA GLU A 14 7.13 0.27 11.40
C GLU A 14 6.47 -0.42 10.20
N TRP A 15 5.52 0.24 9.54
CA TRP A 15 4.82 -0.31 8.37
C TRP A 15 5.59 -0.12 7.07
N LEU A 16 6.75 0.55 7.11
CA LEU A 16 7.62 0.77 5.96
C LEU A 16 6.81 1.19 4.72
N ASP A 17 5.95 2.21 4.86
CA ASP A 17 5.13 2.69 3.74
C ASP A 17 5.98 3.52 2.78
N TYR A 18 6.05 3.11 1.52
CA TYR A 18 6.76 3.84 0.48
C TYR A 18 6.08 3.76 -0.89
N PRO A 19 6.21 4.82 -1.72
CA PRO A 19 5.73 4.79 -3.09
C PRO A 19 6.57 3.83 -3.94
N LEU A 20 5.90 2.97 -4.70
CA LEU A 20 6.53 2.09 -5.67
C LEU A 20 7.01 2.87 -6.89
N LYS A 21 8.07 2.37 -7.53
CA LYS A 21 8.71 2.98 -8.71
C LYS A 21 8.53 2.10 -9.95
N GLY A 22 8.84 2.65 -11.13
CA GLY A 22 8.81 1.92 -12.41
C GLY A 22 7.38 1.68 -12.93
N ASN A 23 7.04 0.44 -13.28
CA ASN A 23 5.71 0.10 -13.79
C ASN A 23 4.59 0.23 -12.74
N CYS A 24 4.96 0.35 -11.46
CA CYS A 24 4.04 0.53 -10.34
C CYS A 24 3.99 1.98 -9.85
N VAL A 25 4.27 2.96 -10.71
CA VAL A 25 4.10 4.38 -10.38
C VAL A 25 2.64 4.67 -10.01
N GLY A 26 2.43 5.36 -8.89
CA GLY A 26 1.11 5.66 -8.33
C GLY A 26 0.58 4.62 -7.35
N PHE A 27 1.31 3.51 -7.15
CA PHE A 27 1.06 2.54 -6.10
C PHE A 27 1.99 2.78 -4.91
N ARG A 28 1.55 2.34 -3.75
CA ARG A 28 2.28 2.34 -2.48
C ARG A 28 2.33 0.92 -1.95
N GLU A 29 3.39 0.62 -1.23
CA GLU A 29 3.57 -0.64 -0.53
C GLU A 29 3.77 -0.38 0.94
N CYS A 30 3.14 -1.18 1.80
CA CYS A 30 3.44 -1.23 3.22
C CYS A 30 3.57 -2.67 3.72
N HIS A 31 4.45 -2.87 4.70
CA HIS A 31 4.68 -4.14 5.39
C HIS A 31 3.65 -4.29 6.51
N VAL A 32 2.71 -5.21 6.31
CA VAL A 32 1.64 -5.46 7.30
C VAL A 32 2.02 -6.51 8.34
N GLY A 33 3.17 -7.17 8.16
CA GLY A 33 3.75 -8.09 9.14
C GLY A 33 4.86 -8.94 8.52
N GLY A 34 6.10 -8.75 8.97
CA GLY A 34 7.27 -9.48 8.45
C GLY A 34 7.43 -9.28 6.94
N ASP A 35 7.40 -10.40 6.20
CA ASP A 35 7.49 -10.42 4.73
C ASP A 35 6.14 -10.20 4.02
N PHE A 36 5.05 -9.99 4.77
CA PHE A 36 3.72 -9.82 4.20
C PHE A 36 3.46 -8.36 3.83
N LEU A 37 3.20 -8.13 2.55
CA LEU A 37 3.06 -6.83 1.94
C LEU A 37 1.61 -6.53 1.56
N LEU A 38 1.28 -5.25 1.58
CA LEU A 38 0.04 -4.70 1.03
C LEU A 38 0.37 -3.63 0.00
N ILE A 39 -0.06 -3.86 -1.24
CA ILE A 39 0.04 -2.88 -2.33
C ILE A 39 -1.32 -2.21 -2.47
N TYR A 40 -1.33 -0.88 -2.38
CA TYR A 40 -2.52 -0.06 -2.51
C TYR A 40 -2.24 1.21 -3.30
N ARG A 41 -3.29 1.90 -3.74
CA ARG A 41 -3.18 3.24 -4.33
C ARG A 41 -4.23 4.17 -3.77
N LEU A 42 -3.91 5.45 -3.72
CA LEU A 42 -4.86 6.50 -3.38
C LEU A 42 -5.46 7.03 -4.69
N ALA A 43 -6.76 6.86 -4.85
CA ALA A 43 -7.51 7.37 -6.00
C ALA A 43 -8.34 8.59 -5.56
N VAL A 44 -8.35 9.63 -6.39
CA VAL A 44 -9.20 10.80 -6.15
C VAL A 44 -10.12 10.93 -7.35
N GLU A 45 -11.37 10.49 -7.20
CA GLU A 45 -12.40 10.63 -8.23
C GLU A 45 -13.48 11.58 -7.74
N SER A 46 -13.71 12.67 -8.48
CA SER A 46 -14.91 13.52 -8.32
C SER A 46 -15.20 13.95 -6.86
N LYS A 47 -14.16 14.38 -6.12
CA LYS A 47 -14.19 14.81 -4.71
C LYS A 47 -14.32 13.70 -3.66
N GLN A 48 -14.26 12.43 -4.07
CA GLN A 48 -14.19 11.30 -3.15
C GLN A 48 -12.78 10.71 -3.19
N GLU A 49 -12.24 10.45 -2.01
CA GLU A 49 -10.90 9.87 -1.87
C GLU A 49 -11.02 8.37 -1.58
N GLN A 50 -10.68 7.62 -2.61
CA GLN A 50 -10.55 6.17 -2.73
C GLN A 50 -9.26 5.63 -2.10
N ILE A 51 -9.30 4.66 -1.19
CA ILE A 51 -8.16 3.74 -1.01
C ILE A 51 -8.50 2.47 -1.79
N VAL A 52 -7.68 2.16 -2.80
CA VAL A 52 -7.85 0.97 -3.62
C VAL A 52 -6.78 -0.03 -3.22
N PHE A 53 -7.19 -1.14 -2.62
CA PHE A 53 -6.31 -2.28 -2.34
C PHE A 53 -6.15 -3.12 -3.61
N VAL A 54 -4.89 -3.39 -3.98
CA VAL A 54 -4.56 -3.93 -5.30
C VAL A 54 -4.13 -5.37 -5.17
N ARG A 55 -3.15 -5.65 -4.29
CA ARG A 55 -2.66 -7.00 -3.99
C ARG A 55 -2.13 -7.09 -2.57
N THR A 56 -2.08 -8.30 -2.04
CA THR A 56 -1.40 -8.62 -0.78
C THR A 56 -0.77 -10.00 -0.91
N GLY A 57 0.37 -10.21 -0.24
CA GLY A 57 1.19 -11.41 -0.42
C GLY A 57 2.59 -11.22 0.13
N THR A 58 3.41 -12.27 0.05
CA THR A 58 4.85 -12.15 0.30
C THR A 58 5.56 -11.43 -0.85
N HIS A 59 6.84 -11.06 -0.68
CA HIS A 59 7.63 -10.52 -1.80
C HIS A 59 7.64 -11.50 -2.99
N ALA A 60 7.75 -12.79 -2.72
CA ALA A 60 7.72 -13.82 -3.75
C ALA A 60 6.38 -13.84 -4.49
N ASP A 61 5.25 -13.83 -3.77
CA ASP A 61 3.91 -13.85 -4.39
C ASP A 61 3.63 -12.62 -5.27
N LEU A 62 4.20 -11.47 -4.89
CA LEU A 62 3.91 -10.20 -5.52
C LEU A 62 4.87 -9.87 -6.67
N PHE A 63 6.14 -10.25 -6.54
CA PHE A 63 7.22 -9.79 -7.43
C PHE A 63 8.03 -10.92 -8.08
N GLU A 64 8.08 -12.12 -7.51
CA GLU A 64 8.68 -13.27 -8.18
C GLU A 64 7.68 -13.90 -9.15
N LYS A 65 8.21 -14.44 -10.25
CA LYS A 65 7.47 -15.15 -11.29
C LYS A 65 7.84 -16.62 -11.25
#